data_AF-A0A1H3SGP6-F1
#
_entry.id   AF-A0A1H3SGP6-F1
#
_cell.length_a   1.000
_cell.length_b   1.000
_cell.length_c   1.000
_cell.angle_alpha   90.00
_cell.angle_beta   90.00
_cell.angle_gamma   90.00
#
_symmetry.space_group_name_H-M   'P 1'
#
loop_
_entity.id
_entity.type
_entity.pdbx_description
1 polymer ?
#
loop_
_entity_poly.entity_id
_entity_poly.type
_entity_poly.pdbx_seq_one_letter_code
_entity_poly.pdbx_strand_id
1 'polypeptide(L)'
;MPGFDAGLFKPICTSLIEAFASEGRPLGRSNAHEILAAALGFWTYSLTRQHATPLATRLVHHHDHREELPRHWAHLTKRIEGILGVSTWAAQALVPIVHRIVRDSGLAVDTHSLIYDSEHLATRDSILKAIDDVDFVPHQASVAMQRGLLPYPARTSLEERLHDVAPVYCGEFGKRTAYLWRKPSTQIRALTPAVEDSYSVFNKMARARLGLNFTIVIPDKDPRGQPHFTLLSPTMSFHEETSGGWRVNTIVQLFVTDAHQQALGEPKLEDLIGQPVAELPRVQVCPRCLSLHISEQAEPGHRCTVPVNATGITNAIQRLRESGANSATTEQIAKAMLAVGHVETDLATLEQFLDRHARALWLRRYGGVWVFVKTQGPMDPPTVSRFEGLNI
;
A
#
# COMPACT_ATOMS: atom_id res chain seq x y z
N MET A 1 -8.60 31.97 6.96
CA MET A 1 -7.90 31.07 6.02
C MET A 1 -8.09 29.64 6.50
N PRO A 2 -8.87 28.78 5.83
CA PRO A 2 -8.92 27.37 6.18
C PRO A 2 -7.89 26.63 5.35
N GLY A 3 -6.65 26.60 5.84
CA GLY A 3 -5.67 25.57 5.52
C GLY A 3 -5.42 24.80 6.82
N PHE A 4 -5.13 23.50 6.72
CA PHE A 4 -5.19 22.52 7.82
C PHE A 4 -6.65 22.31 8.32
N ASP A 5 -7.20 21.12 8.08
CA ASP A 5 -8.61 20.80 8.36
C ASP A 5 -8.97 21.09 9.83
N ALA A 6 -9.72 22.18 10.04
CA ALA A 6 -10.05 22.67 11.36
C ALA A 6 -10.89 21.65 12.17
N GLY A 7 -11.59 20.73 11.49
CA GLY A 7 -12.35 19.66 12.13
C GLY A 7 -11.44 18.65 12.83
N LEU A 8 -10.34 18.26 12.19
CA LEU A 8 -9.38 17.27 12.72
C LEU A 8 -8.40 17.88 13.73
N PHE A 9 -7.96 19.12 13.50
CA PHE A 9 -6.92 19.76 14.32
C PHE A 9 -7.44 20.33 15.63
N LYS A 10 -8.67 20.85 15.64
CA LYS A 10 -9.21 21.57 16.80
C LYS A 10 -9.24 20.70 18.06
N PRO A 11 -9.72 19.44 18.05
CA PRO A 11 -9.71 18.60 19.24
C PRO A 11 -8.30 18.35 19.79
N ILE A 12 -7.34 18.05 18.90
CA ILE A 12 -5.95 17.75 19.27
C ILE A 12 -5.26 18.98 19.86
N CYS A 13 -5.44 20.14 19.22
CA CYS A 13 -4.93 21.42 19.73
C CYS A 13 -5.54 21.76 21.10
N THR A 14 -6.82 21.49 21.32
CA THR A 14 -7.45 21.68 22.65
C THR A 14 -6.77 20.79 23.70
N SER A 15 -6.58 19.50 23.41
CA SER A 15 -5.89 18.59 24.33
C SER A 15 -4.45 19.00 24.62
N LEU A 16 -3.72 19.51 23.62
CA LEU A 16 -2.38 20.07 23.82
C LEU A 16 -2.41 21.29 24.76
N ILE A 17 -3.34 22.22 24.54
CA ILE A 17 -3.48 23.42 25.38
C ILE A 17 -3.79 23.05 26.83
N GLU A 18 -4.73 22.13 27.05
CA GLU A 18 -5.12 21.66 28.38
C GLU A 18 -3.95 20.96 29.09
N ALA A 19 -3.24 20.07 28.40
CA ALA A 19 -2.10 19.35 28.97
C ALA A 19 -0.93 20.29 29.29
N PHE A 20 -0.67 21.28 28.45
CA PHE A 20 0.38 22.26 28.71
C PHE A 20 0.01 23.19 29.87
N ALA A 21 -1.27 23.56 30.00
CA ALA A 21 -1.76 24.33 31.13
C ALA A 21 -1.64 23.56 32.46
N SER A 22 -1.91 22.24 32.48
CA SER A 22 -1.73 21.42 33.69
C SER A 22 -0.27 21.30 34.14
N GLU A 23 0.67 21.40 33.20
CA GLU A 23 2.12 21.45 33.48
C GLU A 23 2.61 22.88 33.86
N GLY A 24 1.70 23.84 34.03
CA GLY A 24 2.04 25.23 34.36
C GLY A 24 2.68 26.01 33.20
N ARG A 25 2.50 25.56 31.96
CA ARG A 25 3.08 26.13 30.73
C ARG A 25 1.98 26.48 29.72
N PRO A 26 1.10 27.45 30.00
CA PRO A 26 -0.05 27.72 29.15
C PRO A 26 0.34 27.99 27.69
N LEU A 27 -0.38 27.35 26.76
CA LEU A 27 -0.10 27.40 25.34
C LEU A 27 -1.20 28.19 24.60
N GLY A 28 -0.80 29.16 23.78
CA GLY A 28 -1.72 29.82 22.86
C GLY A 28 -2.10 28.93 21.68
N ARG A 29 -3.24 29.21 21.04
CA ARG A 29 -3.74 28.41 19.92
C ARG A 29 -2.77 28.31 18.74
N SER A 30 -2.11 29.39 18.32
CA SER A 30 -1.09 29.32 17.25
C SER A 30 0.05 28.38 17.61
N ASN A 31 0.57 28.49 18.83
CA ASN A 31 1.67 27.66 19.32
C ASN A 31 1.28 26.18 19.36
N ALA A 32 0.02 25.87 19.69
CA ALA A 32 -0.51 24.50 19.61
C ALA A 32 -0.43 23.90 18.20
N HIS A 33 -0.77 24.69 17.18
CA HIS A 33 -0.69 24.22 15.79
C HIS A 33 0.76 24.03 15.34
N GLU A 34 1.68 24.89 15.77
CA GLU A 34 3.11 24.75 15.48
C GLU A 34 3.71 23.49 16.10
N ILE A 35 3.40 23.23 17.37
CA ILE A 35 3.82 22.02 18.07
C ILE A 35 3.22 20.77 17.42
N LEU A 36 1.93 20.81 17.06
CA LEU A 36 1.26 19.70 16.39
C LEU A 36 1.86 19.42 15.01
N ALA A 37 2.14 20.46 14.20
CA ALA A 37 2.79 20.27 12.91
C ALA A 37 4.20 19.66 13.06
N ALA A 38 5.00 20.14 14.02
CA ALA A 38 6.30 19.56 14.31
C ALA A 38 6.19 18.09 14.76
N ALA A 39 5.19 17.75 15.56
CA ALA A 39 4.92 16.38 15.99
C ALA A 39 4.49 15.44 14.85
N LEU A 40 3.85 15.98 13.81
CA LEU A 40 3.52 15.27 12.57
C LEU A 40 4.70 15.15 11.59
N GLY A 41 5.89 15.62 11.98
CA GLY A 41 7.12 15.51 11.20
C GLY A 41 7.42 16.72 10.30
N PHE A 42 6.66 17.82 10.40
CA PHE A 42 6.94 19.01 9.61
C PHE A 42 8.05 19.88 10.22
N TRP A 43 9.09 20.12 9.45
CA TRP A 43 10.24 20.96 9.82
C TRP A 43 9.92 22.46 9.72
N THR A 44 8.99 22.82 8.85
CA THR A 44 8.60 24.22 8.62
C THR A 44 7.08 24.39 8.62
N TYR A 45 6.53 24.90 9.73
CA TYR A 45 5.10 25.18 9.87
C TYR A 45 4.55 26.17 8.81
N SER A 46 5.37 27.09 8.33
CA SER A 46 4.96 28.03 7.27
C SER A 46 4.59 27.31 5.97
N LEU A 47 5.33 26.27 5.58
CA LEU A 47 5.06 25.49 4.37
C LEU A 47 3.83 24.61 4.52
N THR A 48 3.54 24.13 5.73
CA THR A 48 2.34 23.30 5.97
C THR A 48 1.06 24.11 5.78
N ARG A 49 1.05 25.37 6.21
CA ARG A 49 -0.10 26.27 6.06
C ARG A 49 -0.34 26.74 4.62
N GLN A 50 0.70 26.74 3.78
CA GLN A 50 0.63 27.22 2.40
C GLN A 50 0.00 26.22 1.44
N HIS A 51 -0.02 24.93 1.80
CA HIS A 51 -0.47 23.86 0.94
C HIS A 51 -1.58 23.04 1.60
N ALA A 52 -2.56 22.59 0.81
CA ALA A 52 -3.61 21.69 1.25
C ALA A 52 -3.03 20.28 1.49
N THR A 53 -2.35 20.13 2.63
CA THR A 53 -1.70 18.89 3.04
C THR A 53 -2.76 17.84 3.34
N PRO A 54 -2.73 16.66 2.69
CA PRO A 54 -3.64 15.58 3.00
C PRO A 54 -3.26 14.95 4.34
N LEU A 55 -4.26 14.81 5.20
CA LEU A 55 -4.14 14.26 6.54
C LEU A 55 -5.11 13.07 6.64
N ALA A 56 -4.67 12.01 7.31
CA ALA A 56 -5.46 10.83 7.56
C ALA A 56 -5.37 10.43 9.03
N THR A 57 -6.39 9.73 9.51
CA THR A 57 -6.36 9.08 10.82
C THR A 57 -5.82 7.66 10.65
N ARG A 58 -4.66 7.40 11.25
CA ARG A 58 -4.04 6.10 11.45
C ARG A 58 -4.14 5.70 12.93
N LEU A 59 -4.91 4.67 13.28
CA LEU A 59 -4.68 4.04 14.59
C LEU A 59 -3.32 3.38 14.54
N VAL A 60 -2.46 3.74 15.48
CA VAL A 60 -1.17 3.09 15.61
C VAL A 60 -1.25 2.03 16.70
N HIS A 61 -1.07 0.78 16.30
CA HIS A 61 -0.92 -0.30 17.26
C HIS A 61 0.36 -0.07 18.07
N HIS A 62 0.28 -0.27 19.39
CA HIS A 62 1.32 0.03 20.38
C HIS A 62 2.72 -0.57 20.11
N HIS A 63 2.89 -1.43 19.10
CA HIS A 63 4.13 -2.10 18.75
C HIS A 63 4.91 -1.50 17.57
N ASP A 64 4.29 -0.75 16.65
CA ASP A 64 4.98 -0.25 15.44
C ASP A 64 5.80 1.04 15.67
N HIS A 65 5.59 1.75 16.79
CA HIS A 65 6.23 3.04 17.03
C HIS A 65 7.64 3.01 17.61
N ARG A 66 8.18 1.84 18.00
CA ARG A 66 9.44 1.82 18.75
C ARG A 66 10.64 2.33 17.92
N GLU A 67 10.54 2.37 16.59
CA GLU A 67 11.64 2.79 15.72
C GLU A 67 11.55 4.25 15.22
N GLU A 68 10.37 4.88 15.20
CA GLU A 68 10.18 6.25 14.65
C GLU A 68 10.38 7.38 15.68
N LEU A 69 10.30 7.06 16.98
CA LEU A 69 10.26 8.04 18.08
C LEU A 69 11.56 8.82 18.38
N PRO A 70 12.79 8.26 18.25
CA PRO A 70 13.98 8.96 18.76
C PRO A 70 14.38 10.23 18.01
N ARG A 71 14.06 10.35 16.71
CA ARG A 71 14.56 11.46 15.86
C ARG A 71 13.61 12.66 15.81
N HIS A 72 12.30 12.41 15.81
CA HIS A 72 11.29 13.45 16.02
C HIS A 72 11.45 14.13 17.39
N TRP A 73 12.02 13.42 18.36
CA TRP A 73 12.25 13.91 19.71
C TRP A 73 13.12 15.17 19.76
N ALA A 74 14.27 15.17 19.07
CA ALA A 74 15.22 16.27 19.12
C ALA A 74 14.66 17.54 18.46
N HIS A 75 13.97 17.38 17.32
CA HIS A 75 13.31 18.50 16.65
C HIS A 75 12.17 19.08 17.47
N LEU A 76 11.29 18.22 17.97
CA LEU A 76 10.17 18.64 18.78
C LEU A 76 10.65 19.30 20.07
N THR A 77 11.73 18.81 20.68
CA THR A 77 12.40 19.47 21.82
C THR A 77 12.81 20.89 21.44
N LYS A 78 13.58 21.08 20.36
CA LYS A 78 14.03 22.41 19.91
C LYS A 78 12.86 23.34 19.59
N ARG A 79 11.77 22.80 19.03
CA ARG A 79 10.56 23.57 18.72
C ARG A 79 9.87 24.05 19.99
N ILE A 80 9.67 23.16 20.96
CA ILE A 80 9.06 23.51 22.26
C ILE A 80 9.94 24.53 23.00
N GLU A 81 11.26 24.33 22.98
CA GLU A 81 12.25 25.26 23.56
C GLU A 81 12.07 26.67 22.98
N GLY A 82 12.06 26.81 21.66
CA GLY A 82 11.91 28.11 20.98
C GLY A 82 10.54 28.76 21.17
N ILE A 83 9.46 27.97 21.16
CA ILE A 83 8.08 28.50 21.29
C ILE A 83 7.79 28.97 22.72
N LEU A 84 8.26 28.24 23.73
CA LEU A 84 7.95 28.52 25.13
C LEU A 84 9.05 29.30 25.87
N GLY A 85 10.25 29.44 25.28
CA GLY A 85 11.40 30.07 25.94
C GLY A 85 11.82 29.32 27.22
N VAL A 86 11.69 27.99 27.22
CA VAL A 86 12.04 27.13 28.35
C VAL A 86 13.43 26.52 28.18
N SER A 87 13.98 25.90 29.22
CA SER A 87 15.22 25.12 29.07
C SER A 87 15.00 23.85 28.25
N THR A 88 16.06 23.32 27.64
CA THR A 88 16.03 22.05 26.92
C THR A 88 15.48 20.90 27.77
N TRP A 89 15.83 20.83 29.06
CA TRP A 89 15.30 19.83 29.99
C TRP A 89 13.78 19.94 30.18
N ALA A 90 13.27 21.16 30.33
CA ALA A 90 11.83 21.38 30.44
C ALA A 90 11.11 21.04 29.12
N ALA A 91 11.70 21.37 27.97
CA ALA A 91 11.17 20.99 26.68
C ALA A 91 11.12 19.45 26.51
N GLN A 92 12.20 18.74 26.86
CA GLN A 92 12.26 17.28 26.81
C GLN A 92 11.19 16.60 27.67
N ALA A 93 10.82 17.17 28.81
CA ALA A 93 9.74 16.66 29.65
C ALA A 93 8.35 16.79 29.01
N LEU A 94 8.15 17.77 28.12
CA LEU A 94 6.88 18.01 27.41
C LEU A 94 6.73 17.19 26.13
N VAL A 95 7.83 16.78 25.50
CA VAL A 95 7.83 15.95 24.28
C VAL A 95 6.99 14.66 24.43
N PRO A 96 7.12 13.85 25.49
CA PRO A 96 6.28 12.65 25.66
C PRO A 96 4.78 12.96 25.72
N ILE A 97 4.39 14.10 26.29
CA ILE A 97 2.99 14.53 26.37
C ILE A 97 2.45 14.82 24.96
N VAL A 98 3.21 15.57 24.16
CA VAL A 98 2.85 15.87 22.78
C VAL A 98 2.73 14.59 21.96
N HIS A 99 3.75 13.72 22.00
CA HIS A 99 3.74 12.45 21.27
C HIS A 99 2.56 11.58 21.65
N ARG A 100 2.23 11.48 22.94
CA ARG A 100 1.06 10.73 23.40
C ARG A 100 -0.22 11.30 22.80
N ILE A 101 -0.44 12.61 22.87
CA ILE A 101 -1.66 13.24 22.34
C ILE A 101 -1.78 13.03 20.82
N VAL A 102 -0.69 13.23 20.07
CA VAL A 102 -0.69 13.03 18.61
C VAL A 102 -0.92 11.55 18.28
N ARG A 103 -0.24 10.62 18.95
CA ARG A 103 -0.43 9.18 18.77
C ARG A 103 -1.87 8.76 19.05
N ASP A 104 -2.41 9.18 20.19
CA ASP A 104 -3.75 8.78 20.63
C ASP A 104 -4.85 9.40 19.74
N SER A 105 -4.55 10.51 19.05
CA SER A 105 -5.42 11.06 18.00
C SER A 105 -5.41 10.25 16.70
N GLY A 106 -4.38 9.44 16.50
CA GLY A 106 -4.10 8.74 15.26
C GLY A 106 -3.78 9.64 14.07
N LEU A 107 -3.65 10.95 14.22
CA LEU A 107 -3.44 11.83 13.07
C LEU A 107 -2.06 11.61 12.44
N ALA A 108 -2.02 11.47 11.12
CA ALA A 108 -0.79 11.36 10.32
C ALA A 108 -0.94 12.08 8.97
N VAL A 109 0.19 12.37 8.33
CA VAL A 109 0.21 12.84 6.94
C VAL A 109 -0.07 11.66 6.01
N ASP A 110 -1.00 11.83 5.08
CA ASP A 110 -1.27 10.83 4.06
C ASP A 110 -0.31 11.01 2.87
N THR A 111 0.90 10.47 3.04
CA THR A 111 1.94 10.51 2.01
C THR A 111 1.56 9.72 0.76
N HIS A 112 0.64 8.75 0.84
CA HIS A 112 0.15 8.01 -0.32
C HIS A 112 -0.75 8.87 -1.20
N SER A 113 -1.60 9.71 -0.62
CA SER A 113 -2.36 10.71 -1.38
C SER A 113 -1.43 11.68 -2.13
N LEU A 114 -0.28 12.05 -1.54
CA LEU A 114 0.72 12.87 -2.22
C LEU A 114 1.37 12.17 -3.43
N ILE A 115 1.47 10.83 -3.42
CA ILE A 115 2.08 10.05 -4.51
C ILE A 115 1.06 9.72 -5.61
N TYR A 116 -0.15 9.30 -5.22
CA TYR A 116 -1.10 8.66 -6.13
C TYR A 116 -2.28 9.54 -6.55
N ASP A 117 -2.66 10.54 -5.75
CA ASP A 117 -3.80 11.39 -6.09
C ASP A 117 -3.34 12.57 -6.96
N SER A 118 -3.93 12.69 -8.14
CA SER A 118 -3.59 13.73 -9.12
C SER A 118 -3.76 15.15 -8.57
N GLU A 119 -4.68 15.33 -7.63
CA GLU A 119 -4.99 16.62 -6.98
C GLU A 119 -3.79 17.20 -6.21
N HIS A 120 -2.87 16.36 -5.76
CA HIS A 120 -1.72 16.78 -4.96
C HIS A 120 -0.42 16.85 -5.75
N LEU A 121 -0.39 16.46 -7.04
CA LEU A 121 0.84 16.43 -7.83
C LEU A 121 1.54 17.80 -7.91
N ALA A 122 0.78 18.90 -7.95
CA ALA A 122 1.33 20.25 -8.02
C ALA A 122 1.95 20.75 -6.71
N THR A 123 1.55 20.18 -5.56
CA THR A 123 2.02 20.59 -4.23
C THR A 123 2.87 19.52 -3.53
N ARG A 124 2.91 18.30 -4.09
CA ARG A 124 3.60 17.12 -3.55
C ARG A 124 5.02 17.44 -3.09
N ASP A 125 5.84 17.96 -3.99
CA ASP A 125 7.26 18.15 -3.70
C ASP A 125 7.48 19.22 -2.63
N SER A 126 6.64 20.25 -2.59
CA SER A 126 6.66 21.28 -1.53
C SER A 126 6.25 20.72 -0.17
N ILE A 127 5.21 19.87 -0.13
CA ILE A 127 4.75 19.23 1.11
C ILE A 127 5.79 18.23 1.61
N LEU A 128 6.30 17.36 0.74
CA LEU A 128 7.34 16.39 1.10
C LEU A 128 8.61 17.09 1.56
N LYS A 129 9.01 18.19 0.92
CA LYS A 129 10.12 19.03 1.38
C LYS A 129 9.88 19.65 2.76
N ALA A 130 8.63 19.93 3.13
CA ALA A 130 8.31 20.43 4.46
C ALA A 130 8.38 19.34 5.54
N ILE A 131 8.21 18.06 5.17
CA ILE A 131 8.36 16.87 6.04
C ILE A 131 9.83 16.41 6.09
N ASP A 132 10.63 16.88 5.14
CA ASP A 132 12.00 16.45 4.95
C ASP A 132 12.98 17.02 5.99
N ASP A 133 13.63 16.14 6.78
CA ASP A 133 14.80 16.54 7.59
C ASP A 133 16.11 16.26 6.86
N VAL A 134 16.68 17.28 6.25
CA VAL A 134 17.98 17.17 5.58
C VAL A 134 19.10 16.59 6.46
N ASP A 135 19.01 16.73 7.79
CA ASP A 135 20.03 16.25 8.73
C ASP A 135 19.91 14.74 9.06
N PHE A 136 18.80 14.09 8.74
CA PHE A 136 18.60 12.64 8.97
C PHE A 136 18.28 11.87 7.71
N VAL A 137 18.66 10.59 7.68
CA VAL A 137 18.21 9.64 6.64
C VAL A 137 16.68 9.53 6.73
N PRO A 138 15.94 9.64 5.60
CA PRO A 138 14.49 9.52 5.61
C PRO A 138 14.08 8.13 6.09
N HIS A 139 12.88 8.01 6.66
CA HIS A 139 12.27 6.71 7.00
C HIS A 139 11.10 6.35 6.08
N GLN A 140 10.62 7.33 5.31
CA GLN A 140 9.54 7.19 4.35
C GLN A 140 10.11 7.10 2.93
N ALA A 141 9.58 6.19 2.12
CA ALA A 141 9.91 6.10 0.72
C ALA A 141 9.51 7.38 -0.02
N SER A 142 8.37 7.98 0.34
CA SER A 142 7.89 9.26 -0.22
C SER A 142 8.92 10.39 -0.09
N VAL A 143 9.48 10.57 1.11
CA VAL A 143 10.54 11.57 1.35
C VAL A 143 11.84 11.17 0.66
N ALA A 144 12.21 9.90 0.67
CA ALA A 144 13.40 9.42 -0.06
C ALA A 144 13.32 9.67 -1.57
N MET A 145 12.13 9.54 -2.17
CA MET A 145 11.89 9.90 -3.57
C MET A 145 12.07 11.40 -3.81
N GLN A 146 11.55 12.25 -2.92
CA GLN A 146 11.70 13.71 -3.00
C GLN A 146 13.19 14.12 -2.92
N ARG A 147 14.01 13.41 -2.15
CA ARG A 147 15.46 13.64 -2.10
C ARG A 147 16.24 13.07 -3.30
N GLY A 148 15.58 12.37 -4.20
CA GLY A 148 16.23 11.66 -5.30
C GLY A 148 17.04 10.43 -4.87
N LEU A 149 16.80 9.90 -3.66
CA LEU A 149 17.41 8.66 -3.17
C LEU A 149 16.69 7.41 -3.72
N LEU A 150 15.43 7.58 -4.16
CA LEU A 150 14.65 6.57 -4.84
C LEU A 150 14.05 7.17 -6.12
N PRO A 151 13.87 6.39 -7.20
CA PRO A 151 13.04 6.82 -8.31
C PRO A 151 11.57 6.83 -7.89
N TYR A 152 10.76 7.72 -8.46
CA TYR A 152 9.30 7.61 -8.36
C TYR A 152 8.80 6.36 -9.10
N PRO A 153 7.74 5.68 -8.62
CA PRO A 153 7.05 4.66 -9.38
C PRO A 153 6.59 5.21 -10.72
N ALA A 154 6.84 4.48 -11.81
CA ALA A 154 6.44 4.90 -13.15
C ALA A 154 4.91 4.94 -13.33
N ARG A 155 4.18 4.24 -12.46
CA ARG A 155 2.74 3.97 -12.54
C ARG A 155 2.08 4.46 -11.26
N THR A 156 1.31 5.54 -11.35
CA THR A 156 0.71 6.18 -10.17
C THR A 156 -0.81 6.17 -10.21
N SER A 157 -1.43 5.99 -11.39
CA SER A 157 -2.89 5.90 -11.50
C SER A 157 -3.42 4.60 -10.88
N LEU A 158 -4.71 4.58 -10.52
CA LEU A 158 -5.34 3.35 -10.01
C LEU A 158 -5.35 2.24 -11.06
N GLU A 159 -5.62 2.56 -12.32
CA GLU A 159 -5.64 1.59 -13.42
C GLU A 159 -4.28 0.93 -13.61
N GLU A 160 -3.21 1.71 -13.65
CA GLU A 160 -1.86 1.17 -13.82
C GLU A 160 -1.43 0.32 -12.62
N ARG A 161 -1.78 0.72 -11.39
CA ARG A 161 -1.49 -0.07 -10.19
C ARG A 161 -2.28 -1.38 -10.16
N LEU A 162 -3.53 -1.37 -10.61
CA LEU A 162 -4.33 -2.59 -10.80
C LEU A 162 -3.72 -3.50 -11.86
N HIS A 163 -3.21 -2.92 -12.95
CA HIS A 163 -2.49 -3.66 -13.98
C HIS A 163 -1.21 -4.33 -13.43
N ASP A 164 -0.47 -3.67 -12.53
CA ASP A 164 0.73 -4.25 -11.91
C ASP A 164 0.42 -5.40 -10.94
N VAL A 165 -0.72 -5.34 -10.25
CA VAL A 165 -1.15 -6.38 -9.30
C VAL A 165 -1.73 -7.59 -10.02
N ALA A 166 -2.33 -7.40 -11.19
CA ALA A 166 -3.09 -8.43 -11.89
C ALA A 166 -2.33 -9.75 -12.14
N PRO A 167 -1.06 -9.75 -12.61
CA PRO A 167 -0.34 -10.98 -12.90
C PRO A 167 -0.08 -11.85 -11.67
N VAL A 168 -0.15 -11.26 -10.48
CA VAL A 168 0.03 -11.96 -9.21
C VAL A 168 -1.23 -12.71 -8.77
N TYR A 169 -2.43 -12.24 -9.17
CA TYR A 169 -3.70 -12.66 -8.55
C TYR A 169 -4.88 -12.98 -9.47
N CYS A 170 -4.78 -12.76 -10.77
CA CYS A 170 -5.92 -13.05 -11.65
C CYS A 170 -6.42 -14.51 -11.57
N GLY A 171 -5.58 -15.45 -11.10
CA GLY A 171 -6.00 -16.82 -10.76
C GLY A 171 -6.98 -16.94 -9.59
N GLU A 172 -6.83 -16.10 -8.55
CA GLU A 172 -7.73 -16.06 -7.38
C GLU A 172 -9.04 -15.34 -7.71
N PHE A 173 -8.97 -14.30 -8.54
CA PHE A 173 -10.11 -13.44 -8.88
C PHE A 173 -11.04 -14.03 -9.93
N GLY A 174 -10.55 -14.88 -10.84
CA GLY A 174 -11.36 -15.43 -11.93
C GLY A 174 -12.55 -16.28 -11.49
N LYS A 175 -12.63 -16.67 -10.20
CA LYS A 175 -13.68 -17.54 -9.64
C LYS A 175 -14.45 -16.93 -8.48
N ARG A 176 -14.04 -15.78 -7.96
CA ARG A 176 -14.59 -15.19 -6.73
C ARG A 176 -15.07 -13.78 -7.00
N THR A 177 -16.13 -13.36 -6.33
CA THR A 177 -16.52 -11.95 -6.32
C THR A 177 -15.50 -11.19 -5.49
N ALA A 178 -14.91 -10.14 -6.07
CA ALA A 178 -13.90 -9.31 -5.43
C ALA A 178 -14.29 -7.84 -5.56
N TYR A 179 -13.94 -7.06 -4.55
CA TYR A 179 -14.31 -5.65 -4.42
C TYR A 179 -13.09 -4.80 -4.12
N LEU A 180 -13.05 -3.58 -4.63
CA LEU A 180 -11.94 -2.65 -4.41
C LEU A 180 -12.28 -1.67 -3.31
N TRP A 181 -11.48 -1.67 -2.24
CA TRP A 181 -11.52 -0.63 -1.23
C TRP A 181 -10.32 0.30 -1.39
N ARG A 182 -10.57 1.58 -1.72
CA ARG A 182 -9.53 2.61 -1.85
C ARG A 182 -9.26 3.26 -0.50
N LYS A 183 -8.01 3.70 -0.28
CA LYS A 183 -7.58 4.36 0.97
C LYS A 183 -7.95 3.53 2.21
N PRO A 184 -7.51 2.27 2.28
CA PRO A 184 -7.91 1.38 3.37
C PRO A 184 -7.41 1.93 4.71
N SER A 185 -8.23 1.75 5.74
CA SER A 185 -7.93 2.17 7.10
C SER A 185 -6.72 1.43 7.69
N THR A 186 -5.88 2.06 8.52
CA THR A 186 -4.85 1.32 9.28
C THR A 186 -5.39 0.66 10.55
N GLN A 187 -6.69 0.83 10.86
CA GLN A 187 -7.29 0.32 12.09
C GLN A 187 -7.43 -1.21 12.12
N ILE A 188 -7.26 -1.88 10.97
CA ILE A 188 -7.09 -3.32 10.88
C ILE A 188 -5.65 -3.58 10.44
N ARG A 189 -4.90 -4.35 11.23
CA ARG A 189 -3.48 -4.65 10.96
C ARG A 189 -3.26 -5.26 9.57
N ALA A 190 -4.23 -6.02 9.08
CA ALA A 190 -4.19 -6.64 7.76
C ALA A 190 -4.10 -5.65 6.59
N LEU A 191 -4.48 -4.40 6.82
CA LEU A 191 -4.52 -3.34 5.83
C LEU A 191 -3.25 -2.49 5.84
N THR A 192 -2.45 -2.54 6.91
CA THR A 192 -1.20 -1.79 7.04
C THR A 192 -0.28 -1.87 5.82
N PRO A 193 -0.08 -3.05 5.18
CA PRO A 193 0.74 -3.12 3.98
C PRO A 193 0.25 -2.21 2.85
N ALA A 194 -1.06 -2.10 2.62
CA ALA A 194 -1.61 -1.28 1.54
C ALA A 194 -1.31 0.22 1.72
N VAL A 195 -0.97 0.65 2.92
CA VAL A 195 -0.63 2.03 3.30
C VAL A 195 0.77 2.15 3.89
N GLU A 196 1.65 1.19 3.60
CA GLU A 196 3.04 1.20 4.02
C GLU A 196 3.83 2.27 3.23
N ASP A 197 4.70 3.00 3.90
CA ASP A 197 5.61 3.97 3.28
C ASP A 197 6.93 3.94 4.06
N SER A 198 7.81 2.99 3.72
CA SER A 198 9.03 2.72 4.46
C SER A 198 10.26 2.76 3.57
N TYR A 199 11.33 3.33 4.10
CA TYR A 199 12.66 3.38 3.51
C TYR A 199 13.71 3.07 4.56
N SER A 200 14.70 2.29 4.17
CA SER A 200 15.83 1.94 5.01
C SER A 200 17.08 1.78 4.16
N VAL A 201 18.23 2.02 4.78
CA VAL A 201 19.54 1.73 4.18
C VAL A 201 20.20 0.67 5.04
N PHE A 202 20.41 -0.51 4.47
CA PHE A 202 21.11 -1.61 5.13
C PHE A 202 22.36 -1.96 4.33
N ASN A 203 23.53 -1.99 4.97
CA ASN A 203 24.81 -2.21 4.30
C ASN A 203 25.06 -1.30 3.08
N LYS A 204 24.69 -0.01 3.20
CA LYS A 204 24.74 1.00 2.13
C LYS A 204 23.80 0.74 0.94
N MET A 205 22.88 -0.21 1.03
CA MET A 205 21.90 -0.51 -0.02
C MET A 205 20.54 0.05 0.35
N ALA A 206 19.93 0.79 -0.58
CA ALA A 206 18.58 1.29 -0.42
C ALA A 206 17.54 0.16 -0.52
N ARG A 207 16.63 0.13 0.46
CA ARG A 207 15.45 -0.73 0.49
C ARG A 207 14.23 0.10 0.81
N ALA A 208 13.15 -0.13 0.07
CA ALA A 208 11.89 0.57 0.31
C ALA A 208 10.69 -0.34 0.12
N ARG A 209 9.60 -0.04 0.83
CA ARG A 209 8.28 -0.61 0.60
C ARG A 209 7.26 0.50 0.51
N LEU A 210 6.37 0.37 -0.47
CA LEU A 210 5.34 1.35 -0.76
C LEU A 210 4.02 0.64 -1.03
N GLY A 211 3.06 0.83 -0.15
CA GLY A 211 1.68 0.37 -0.32
C GLY A 211 1.04 0.99 -1.55
N LEU A 212 0.13 0.25 -2.20
CA LEU A 212 -0.60 0.74 -3.37
C LEU A 212 -1.91 1.45 -3.01
N ASN A 213 -2.13 1.85 -1.76
CA ASN A 213 -3.27 2.65 -1.31
C ASN A 213 -4.67 2.10 -1.71
N PHE A 214 -4.78 0.79 -1.87
CA PHE A 214 -6.03 0.07 -2.03
C PHE A 214 -5.89 -1.35 -1.47
N THR A 215 -7.01 -1.95 -1.12
CA THR A 215 -7.14 -3.35 -0.75
C THR A 215 -8.20 -3.99 -1.62
N ILE A 216 -7.98 -5.25 -2.02
CA ILE A 216 -9.04 -6.05 -2.65
C ILE A 216 -9.67 -6.92 -1.56
N VAL A 217 -10.99 -6.79 -1.43
CA VAL A 217 -11.82 -7.51 -0.44
C VAL A 217 -12.56 -8.62 -1.16
N ILE A 218 -12.37 -9.85 -0.70
CA ILE A 218 -13.06 -11.03 -1.22
C ILE A 218 -13.92 -11.60 -0.09
N PRO A 219 -15.26 -11.45 -0.13
CA PRO A 219 -16.13 -12.17 0.78
C PRO A 219 -16.06 -13.67 0.47
N ASP A 220 -15.91 -14.48 1.51
CA ASP A 220 -15.84 -15.93 1.41
C ASP A 220 -16.51 -16.57 2.65
N LYS A 221 -16.58 -17.91 2.66
CA LYS A 221 -17.08 -18.69 3.79
C LYS A 221 -15.97 -19.61 4.27
N ASP A 222 -15.77 -19.68 5.58
CA ASP A 222 -14.83 -20.63 6.17
C ASP A 222 -15.36 -22.08 6.00
N PRO A 223 -14.57 -23.12 6.33
CA PRO A 223 -15.02 -24.51 6.23
C PRO A 223 -16.27 -24.85 7.08
N ARG A 224 -16.62 -24.00 8.04
CA ARG A 224 -17.81 -24.13 8.91
C ARG A 224 -19.00 -23.31 8.37
N GLY A 225 -18.85 -22.67 7.21
CA GLY A 225 -19.86 -21.83 6.58
C GLY A 225 -19.97 -20.42 7.14
N GLN A 226 -19.09 -20.02 8.07
CA GLN A 226 -19.09 -18.69 8.66
C GLN A 226 -18.55 -17.66 7.66
N PRO A 227 -19.18 -16.48 7.54
CA PRO A 227 -18.68 -15.42 6.67
C PRO A 227 -17.31 -14.95 7.16
N HIS A 228 -16.40 -14.77 6.21
CA HIS A 228 -15.11 -14.11 6.46
C HIS A 228 -14.71 -13.30 5.23
N PHE A 229 -13.77 -12.39 5.41
CA PHE A 229 -13.19 -11.65 4.30
C PHE A 229 -11.74 -12.05 4.11
N THR A 230 -11.37 -12.31 2.86
CA THR A 230 -9.97 -12.34 2.46
C THR A 230 -9.58 -10.93 2.02
N LEU A 231 -8.61 -10.33 2.70
CA LEU A 231 -8.05 -9.03 2.39
C LEU A 231 -6.75 -9.21 1.65
N LEU A 232 -6.61 -8.56 0.49
CA LEU A 232 -5.39 -8.52 -0.30
C LEU A 232 -4.85 -7.10 -0.32
N SER A 233 -3.78 -6.86 0.42
CA SER A 233 -3.15 -5.55 0.62
C SER A 233 -1.84 -5.46 -0.16
N PRO A 234 -1.85 -4.99 -1.42
CA PRO A 234 -0.69 -4.98 -2.28
C PRO A 234 0.33 -3.89 -1.94
N THR A 235 1.61 -4.25 -2.10
CA THR A 235 2.76 -3.35 -1.94
C THR A 235 3.76 -3.52 -3.07
N MET A 236 4.43 -2.43 -3.39
CA MET A 236 5.66 -2.43 -4.16
C MET A 236 6.85 -2.48 -3.21
N SER A 237 7.93 -3.10 -3.67
CA SER A 237 9.23 -3.02 -3.00
C SER A 237 10.31 -2.61 -3.97
N PHE A 238 11.30 -1.92 -3.43
CA PHE A 238 12.51 -1.51 -4.11
C PHE A 238 13.70 -2.08 -3.35
N HIS A 239 14.61 -2.72 -4.08
CA HIS A 239 15.90 -3.19 -3.60
C HIS A 239 16.95 -2.86 -4.65
N GLU A 240 17.88 -1.97 -4.31
CA GLU A 240 18.84 -1.36 -5.24
C GLU A 240 19.58 -2.39 -6.10
N GLU A 241 20.08 -3.47 -5.51
CA GLU A 241 20.89 -4.48 -6.22
C GLU A 241 20.11 -5.37 -7.19
N THR A 242 18.84 -5.66 -6.90
CA THR A 242 18.12 -6.79 -7.54
C THR A 242 16.91 -6.36 -8.34
N SER A 243 16.42 -5.15 -8.14
CA SER A 243 15.07 -4.79 -8.60
C SER A 243 15.05 -4.11 -9.95
N GLY A 244 16.11 -3.37 -10.32
CA GLY A 244 16.11 -2.53 -11.53
C GLY A 244 14.98 -1.47 -11.54
N GLY A 245 14.36 -1.19 -10.39
CA GLY A 245 13.15 -0.37 -10.26
C GLY A 245 12.19 -0.92 -9.19
N TRP A 246 11.01 -0.31 -9.09
CA TRP A 246 9.94 -0.81 -8.21
C TRP A 246 9.32 -2.10 -8.76
N ARG A 247 9.01 -3.05 -7.88
CA ARG A 247 8.31 -4.28 -8.25
C ARG A 247 7.20 -4.61 -7.26
N VAL A 248 6.05 -5.06 -7.77
CA VAL A 248 4.94 -5.57 -6.95
C VAL A 248 5.27 -6.98 -6.49
N ASN A 249 5.66 -7.11 -5.21
CA ASN A 249 6.29 -8.34 -4.70
C ASN A 249 5.55 -8.93 -3.50
N THR A 250 4.93 -8.08 -2.69
CA THR A 250 4.37 -8.48 -1.42
C THR A 250 2.93 -8.06 -1.37
N ILE A 251 2.06 -9.04 -1.28
CA ILE A 251 0.67 -8.81 -0.98
C ILE A 251 0.34 -9.71 0.18
N VAL A 252 -0.05 -9.07 1.27
CA VAL A 252 -0.44 -9.77 2.48
C VAL A 252 -1.88 -10.22 2.27
N GLN A 253 -2.06 -11.53 2.28
CA GLN A 253 -3.38 -12.17 2.29
C GLN A 253 -3.72 -12.52 3.73
N LEU A 254 -4.81 -11.97 4.23
CA LEU A 254 -5.29 -12.26 5.57
C LEU A 254 -6.77 -12.57 5.55
N PHE A 255 -7.14 -13.55 6.37
CA PHE A 255 -8.51 -13.94 6.61
C PHE A 255 -8.98 -13.24 7.88
N VAL A 256 -9.99 -12.37 7.75
CA VAL A 256 -10.58 -11.66 8.88
C VAL A 256 -12.01 -12.14 9.09
N THR A 257 -12.32 -12.43 10.35
CA THR A 257 -13.67 -12.73 10.83
C THR A 257 -14.03 -11.71 11.91
N ASP A 258 -15.33 -11.51 12.14
CA ASP A 258 -15.80 -10.68 13.26
C ASP A 258 -15.19 -11.13 14.59
N ALA A 259 -15.05 -12.44 14.82
CA ALA A 259 -14.44 -13.00 16.02
C ALA A 259 -12.94 -12.67 16.13
N HIS A 260 -12.20 -12.69 15.01
CA HIS A 260 -10.79 -12.31 14.98
C HIS A 260 -10.61 -10.82 15.31
N GLN A 261 -11.43 -9.97 14.69
CA GLN A 261 -11.40 -8.52 14.92
C GLN A 261 -11.74 -8.20 16.37
N GLN A 262 -12.80 -8.81 16.92
CA GLN A 262 -13.16 -8.65 18.32
C GLN A 262 -12.06 -9.10 19.29
N ALA A 263 -11.39 -10.23 19.01
CA ALA A 263 -10.29 -10.73 19.84
C ALA A 263 -9.08 -9.77 19.86
N LEU A 264 -8.86 -9.03 18.78
CA LEU A 264 -7.80 -8.03 18.64
C LEU A 264 -8.22 -6.61 19.05
N GLY A 265 -9.50 -6.40 19.40
CA GLY A 265 -10.05 -5.06 19.64
C GLY A 265 -10.11 -4.19 18.37
N GLU A 266 -10.07 -4.81 17.18
CA GLU A 266 -10.22 -4.12 15.91
C GLU A 266 -11.71 -3.87 15.60
N PRO A 267 -12.07 -2.74 14.98
CA PRO A 267 -13.43 -2.49 14.53
C PRO A 267 -13.81 -3.43 13.38
N LYS A 268 -15.11 -3.64 13.16
CA LYS A 268 -15.57 -4.46 12.04
C LYS A 268 -15.18 -3.83 10.71
N LEU A 269 -14.94 -4.68 9.71
CA LEU A 269 -14.51 -4.24 8.39
C LEU A 269 -15.53 -3.27 7.76
N GLU A 270 -16.82 -3.58 7.84
CA GLU A 270 -17.89 -2.76 7.25
C GLU A 270 -18.04 -1.40 7.95
N ASP A 271 -17.82 -1.35 9.27
CA ASP A 271 -17.84 -0.09 10.03
C ASP A 271 -16.71 0.85 9.56
N LEU A 272 -15.54 0.29 9.21
CA LEU A 272 -14.43 1.06 8.67
C LEU A 272 -14.62 1.48 7.21
N ILE A 273 -15.26 0.63 6.41
CA ILE A 273 -15.60 0.97 5.03
C ILE A 273 -16.68 2.07 5.01
N GLY A 274 -17.58 2.08 6.00
CA GLY A 274 -18.70 3.00 6.09
C GLY A 274 -19.90 2.61 5.21
N GLN A 275 -19.83 1.45 4.55
CA GLN A 275 -20.87 0.85 3.71
C GLN A 275 -20.65 -0.67 3.61
N PRO A 276 -21.68 -1.45 3.23
CA PRO A 276 -21.54 -2.88 2.98
C PRO A 276 -20.46 -3.18 1.93
N VAL A 277 -19.70 -4.26 2.12
CA VAL A 277 -18.65 -4.69 1.16
C VAL A 277 -19.21 -4.89 -0.25
N ALA A 278 -20.46 -5.36 -0.36
CA ALA A 278 -21.11 -5.60 -1.63
C ALA A 278 -21.40 -4.32 -2.46
N GLU A 279 -21.35 -3.14 -1.83
CA GLU A 279 -21.55 -1.83 -2.45
C GLU A 279 -20.22 -1.17 -2.86
N LEU A 280 -19.09 -1.81 -2.58
CA LEU A 280 -17.80 -1.35 -3.09
C LEU A 280 -17.68 -1.60 -4.60
N PRO A 281 -16.81 -0.85 -5.30
CA PRO A 281 -16.57 -1.08 -6.72
C PRO A 281 -16.04 -2.49 -6.99
N ARG A 282 -16.79 -3.28 -7.76
CA ARG A 282 -16.43 -4.66 -8.06
C ARG A 282 -15.21 -4.74 -8.98
N VAL A 283 -14.27 -5.63 -8.64
CA VAL A 283 -13.08 -5.96 -9.43
C VAL A 283 -13.39 -7.12 -10.37
N GLN A 284 -12.96 -6.98 -11.63
CA GLN A 284 -13.06 -8.00 -12.67
C GLN A 284 -11.70 -8.25 -13.31
N VAL A 285 -11.49 -9.46 -13.81
CA VAL A 285 -10.31 -9.84 -14.59
C VAL A 285 -10.69 -9.89 -16.07
N CYS A 286 -9.89 -9.27 -16.94
CA CYS A 286 -10.10 -9.43 -18.38
C CYS A 286 -9.70 -10.86 -18.77
N PRO A 287 -10.58 -11.64 -19.41
CA PRO A 287 -10.24 -12.99 -19.86
C PRO A 287 -9.19 -13.00 -20.99
N ARG A 288 -8.90 -11.85 -21.61
CA ARG A 288 -7.91 -11.70 -22.69
C ARG A 288 -6.54 -11.26 -22.18
N CYS A 289 -6.46 -10.14 -21.47
CA CYS A 289 -5.17 -9.59 -21.02
C CYS A 289 -4.83 -9.89 -19.57
N LEU A 290 -5.73 -10.57 -18.84
CA LEU A 290 -5.58 -10.90 -17.41
C LEU A 290 -5.36 -9.69 -16.50
N SER A 291 -5.65 -8.47 -16.97
CA SER A 291 -5.61 -7.25 -16.17
C SER A 291 -6.83 -7.13 -15.26
N LEU A 292 -6.71 -6.38 -14.17
CA LEU A 292 -7.82 -6.06 -13.28
C LEU A 292 -8.50 -4.75 -13.69
N HIS A 293 -9.83 -4.69 -13.58
CA HIS A 293 -10.63 -3.48 -13.82
C HIS A 293 -11.76 -3.38 -12.82
N ILE A 294 -12.31 -2.18 -12.69
CA ILE A 294 -13.44 -1.87 -11.83
C ILE A 294 -14.71 -1.80 -12.69
N SER A 295 -15.73 -2.59 -12.38
CA SER A 295 -16.92 -2.73 -13.25
C SER A 295 -17.98 -1.65 -13.08
N GLU A 296 -17.86 -0.77 -12.08
CA GLU A 296 -18.89 0.22 -11.72
C GLU A 296 -18.65 1.63 -12.28
N GLN A 297 -17.65 1.81 -13.13
CA GLN A 297 -17.61 2.99 -13.97
C GLN A 297 -18.48 2.74 -15.21
N ALA A 298 -19.59 3.46 -15.30
CA ALA A 298 -20.36 3.69 -16.52
C ALA A 298 -19.55 4.50 -17.56
N GLU A 299 -18.28 4.14 -17.77
CA GLU A 299 -17.54 4.49 -18.97
C GLU A 299 -17.52 3.24 -19.87
N PRO A 300 -18.15 3.29 -21.04
CA PRO A 300 -18.04 2.22 -22.02
C PRO A 300 -16.61 2.24 -22.60
N GLY A 301 -15.65 1.58 -21.94
CA GLY A 301 -14.25 1.94 -22.20
C GLY A 301 -13.17 0.86 -22.15
N HIS A 302 -13.26 -0.22 -21.36
CA HIS A 302 -12.17 -1.22 -21.39
C HIS A 302 -12.21 -2.06 -22.67
N ARG A 303 -11.71 -1.49 -23.75
CA ARG A 303 -11.39 -2.17 -24.99
C ARG A 303 -10.02 -2.81 -24.79
N CYS A 304 -10.00 -4.07 -24.43
CA CYS A 304 -8.76 -4.84 -24.41
C CYS A 304 -8.18 -4.88 -25.84
N THR A 305 -7.16 -4.05 -26.08
CA THR A 305 -6.40 -3.96 -27.35
C THR A 305 -5.23 -4.92 -27.40
N VAL A 306 -5.01 -5.71 -26.34
CA VAL A 306 -3.87 -6.64 -26.29
C VAL A 306 -4.00 -7.67 -27.41
N PRO A 307 -2.95 -7.83 -28.25
CA PRO A 307 -2.97 -8.76 -29.39
C PRO A 307 -3.01 -10.22 -28.93
N VAL A 308 -2.51 -10.48 -27.72
CA VAL A 308 -2.50 -11.81 -27.09
C VAL A 308 -3.81 -12.07 -26.35
N ASN A 309 -4.38 -13.27 -26.53
CA ASN A 309 -5.59 -13.72 -25.86
C ASN A 309 -5.27 -14.84 -24.85
N ALA A 310 -5.35 -14.54 -23.56
CA ALA A 310 -5.09 -15.50 -22.48
C ALA A 310 -6.05 -16.69 -22.46
N THR A 311 -7.31 -16.52 -22.90
CA THR A 311 -8.22 -17.67 -23.09
C THR A 311 -7.64 -18.62 -24.13
N GLY A 312 -7.07 -18.07 -25.20
CA GLY A 312 -6.42 -18.87 -26.23
C GLY A 312 -5.16 -19.57 -25.77
N ILE A 313 -4.33 -18.89 -24.99
CA ILE A 313 -3.16 -19.50 -24.34
C ILE A 313 -3.60 -20.64 -23.41
N THR A 314 -4.62 -20.40 -22.59
CA THR A 314 -5.11 -21.41 -21.64
C THR A 314 -5.64 -22.66 -22.36
N ASN A 315 -6.41 -22.47 -23.44
CA ASN A 315 -6.89 -23.57 -24.28
C ASN A 315 -5.73 -24.32 -24.97
N ALA A 316 -4.71 -23.59 -25.44
CA ALA A 316 -3.52 -24.17 -26.04
C ALA A 316 -2.72 -25.02 -25.04
N ILE A 317 -2.48 -24.49 -23.83
CA ILE A 317 -1.83 -25.22 -22.73
C ILE A 317 -2.63 -26.47 -22.36
N GLN A 318 -3.95 -26.36 -22.25
CA GLN A 318 -4.82 -27.48 -21.92
C GLN A 318 -4.73 -28.60 -22.98
N ARG A 319 -4.78 -28.26 -24.27
CA ARG A 319 -4.58 -29.25 -25.35
C ARG A 319 -3.20 -29.91 -25.32
N LEU A 320 -2.15 -29.15 -25.03
CA LEU A 320 -0.80 -29.68 -24.87
C LEU A 320 -0.71 -30.63 -23.66
N ARG A 321 -1.41 -30.33 -22.56
CA ARG A 321 -1.51 -31.24 -21.40
C ARG A 321 -2.27 -32.52 -21.75
N GLU A 322 -3.37 -32.41 -22.49
CA GLU A 322 -4.18 -33.54 -22.94
C GLU A 322 -3.40 -34.47 -23.89
N SER A 323 -2.42 -33.94 -24.63
CA SER A 323 -1.50 -34.74 -25.44
C SER A 323 -0.30 -35.31 -24.65
N GLY A 324 -0.26 -35.12 -23.33
CA GLY A 324 0.76 -35.66 -22.43
C GLY A 324 1.99 -34.76 -22.25
N ALA A 325 2.00 -33.54 -22.80
CA ALA A 325 3.11 -32.61 -22.59
C ALA A 325 3.10 -32.02 -21.17
N ASN A 326 4.26 -31.99 -20.52
CA ASN A 326 4.47 -31.32 -19.23
C ASN A 326 5.20 -29.97 -19.37
N SER A 327 5.66 -29.65 -20.58
CA SER A 327 6.29 -28.38 -20.92
C SER A 327 6.14 -28.07 -22.40
N ALA A 328 6.26 -26.79 -22.77
CA ALA A 328 6.26 -26.36 -24.17
C ALA A 328 7.16 -25.13 -24.40
N THR A 329 7.73 -25.00 -25.59
CA THR A 329 8.32 -23.72 -26.06
C THR A 329 7.20 -22.73 -26.40
N THR A 330 7.54 -21.44 -26.48
CA THR A 330 6.60 -20.40 -26.92
C THR A 330 6.07 -20.66 -28.33
N GLU A 331 6.90 -21.20 -29.22
CA GLU A 331 6.51 -21.62 -30.57
C GLU A 331 5.46 -22.74 -30.55
N GLN A 332 5.63 -23.72 -29.66
CA GLN A 332 4.67 -24.81 -29.49
C GLN A 332 3.33 -24.29 -28.94
N ILE A 333 3.36 -23.35 -28.00
CA ILE A 333 2.16 -22.67 -27.49
C ILE A 333 1.48 -21.87 -28.61
N ALA A 334 2.22 -21.08 -29.38
CA ALA A 334 1.69 -20.31 -30.52
C ALA A 334 1.03 -21.23 -31.57
N LYS A 335 1.67 -22.35 -31.92
CA LYS A 335 1.11 -23.33 -32.86
C LYS A 335 -0.17 -23.96 -32.32
N ALA A 336 -0.22 -24.28 -31.03
CA ALA A 336 -1.42 -24.79 -30.38
C ALA A 336 -2.55 -23.74 -30.32
N MET A 337 -2.23 -22.45 -30.15
CA MET A 337 -3.19 -21.34 -30.23
C MET A 337 -3.79 -21.20 -31.64
N LEU A 338 -3.00 -21.32 -32.70
CA LEU A 338 -3.52 -21.32 -34.08
C LEU A 338 -4.47 -22.50 -34.31
N ALA A 339 -4.14 -23.68 -33.78
CA ALA A 339 -4.96 -24.89 -33.92
C ALA A 339 -6.33 -24.83 -33.20
N VAL A 340 -6.54 -23.88 -32.29
CA VAL A 340 -7.85 -23.60 -31.65
C VAL A 340 -8.57 -22.40 -32.29
N GLY A 341 -8.05 -21.86 -33.41
CA GLY A 341 -8.69 -20.78 -34.16
C GLY A 341 -8.38 -19.37 -33.63
N HIS A 342 -7.28 -19.17 -32.90
CA HIS A 342 -6.84 -17.83 -32.51
C HIS A 342 -5.94 -17.16 -33.55
N VAL A 343 -5.90 -15.83 -33.50
CA VAL A 343 -5.13 -15.00 -34.44
C VAL A 343 -3.63 -15.19 -34.21
N GLU A 344 -2.87 -15.17 -35.32
CA GLU A 344 -1.42 -15.18 -35.28
C GLU A 344 -0.89 -14.03 -34.42
N THR A 345 -0.02 -14.36 -33.47
CA THR A 345 0.63 -13.41 -32.55
C THR A 345 2.12 -13.60 -32.73
N ASP A 346 2.88 -12.51 -32.80
CA ASP A 346 4.32 -12.60 -32.89
C ASP A 346 4.91 -13.25 -31.62
N LEU A 347 5.96 -14.07 -31.80
CA LEU A 347 6.53 -14.86 -30.71
C LEU A 347 7.11 -13.99 -29.60
N ALA A 348 7.65 -12.80 -29.91
CA ALA A 348 8.22 -11.91 -28.92
C ALA A 348 7.16 -11.33 -27.98
N THR A 349 6.03 -10.87 -28.53
CA THR A 349 4.88 -10.40 -27.75
C THR A 349 4.26 -11.52 -26.94
N LEU A 350 4.15 -12.74 -27.50
CA LEU A 350 3.68 -13.89 -26.75
C LEU A 350 4.64 -14.25 -25.60
N GLU A 351 5.94 -14.28 -25.83
CA GLU A 351 6.96 -14.54 -24.80
C GLU A 351 6.83 -13.53 -23.65
N GLN A 352 6.77 -12.23 -23.96
CA GLN A 352 6.60 -11.18 -22.97
C GLN A 352 5.30 -11.33 -22.17
N PHE A 353 4.21 -11.75 -22.83
CA PHE A 353 2.94 -12.02 -22.17
C PHE A 353 3.06 -13.22 -21.22
N LEU A 354 3.68 -14.31 -21.66
CA LEU A 354 3.90 -15.52 -20.86
C LEU A 354 4.81 -15.22 -19.66
N ASP A 355 5.91 -14.47 -19.84
CA ASP A 355 6.80 -14.04 -18.75
C ASP A 355 6.04 -13.22 -17.71
N ARG A 356 5.23 -12.25 -18.17
CA ARG A 356 4.45 -11.40 -17.27
C ARG A 356 3.39 -12.18 -16.51
N HIS A 357 2.67 -13.08 -17.18
CA HIS A 357 1.49 -13.77 -16.64
C HIS A 357 1.75 -15.25 -16.31
N ALA A 358 3.02 -15.66 -16.16
CA ALA A 358 3.38 -17.06 -15.93
C ALA A 358 2.64 -17.67 -14.73
N ARG A 359 2.58 -16.93 -13.61
CA ARG A 359 1.90 -17.38 -12.39
C ARG A 359 0.40 -17.56 -12.61
N ALA A 360 -0.24 -16.61 -13.30
CA ALA A 360 -1.65 -16.66 -13.66
C ALA A 360 -2.01 -17.85 -14.55
N LEU A 361 -1.10 -18.18 -15.47
CA LEU A 361 -1.23 -19.25 -16.46
C LEU A 361 -0.71 -20.60 -15.93
N TRP A 362 -0.25 -20.66 -14.67
CA TRP A 362 0.33 -21.86 -14.05
C TRP A 362 1.54 -22.39 -14.82
N LEU A 363 2.44 -21.48 -15.17
CA LEU A 363 3.67 -21.74 -15.92
C LEU A 363 4.90 -21.39 -15.08
N ARG A 364 6.01 -22.09 -15.35
CA ARG A 364 7.35 -21.71 -14.88
C ARG A 364 8.34 -21.83 -16.03
N ARG A 365 9.28 -20.89 -16.13
CA ARG A 365 10.30 -20.91 -17.19
C ARG A 365 11.55 -21.64 -16.72
N TYR A 366 11.97 -22.66 -17.47
CA TYR A 366 13.21 -23.41 -17.23
C TYR A 366 13.91 -23.67 -18.56
N GLY A 367 15.15 -23.21 -18.71
CA GLY A 367 15.96 -23.51 -19.91
C GLY A 367 15.29 -23.16 -21.25
N GLY A 368 14.54 -22.06 -21.30
CA GLY A 368 13.83 -21.63 -22.53
C GLY A 368 12.50 -22.34 -22.80
N VAL A 369 12.02 -23.21 -21.91
CA VAL A 369 10.68 -23.83 -22.00
C VAL A 369 9.78 -23.42 -20.85
N TRP A 370 8.47 -23.46 -21.11
CA TRP A 370 7.41 -23.26 -20.14
C TRP A 370 6.97 -24.60 -19.57
N VAL A 371 7.29 -24.86 -18.31
CA VAL A 371 6.84 -26.03 -17.57
C VAL A 371 5.44 -25.77 -17.02
N PHE A 372 4.54 -26.71 -17.25
CA PHE A 372 3.16 -26.66 -16.81
C PHE A 372 3.06 -27.09 -15.34
N VAL A 373 2.68 -26.16 -14.47
CA VAL A 373 2.50 -26.44 -13.04
C VAL A 373 1.18 -27.18 -12.85
N LYS A 374 1.24 -28.37 -12.24
CA LYS A 374 0.04 -29.13 -11.83
C LYS A 374 -0.70 -28.34 -10.76
N THR A 375 -2.02 -28.22 -10.89
CA THR A 375 -2.90 -27.67 -9.85
C THR A 375 -2.92 -28.63 -8.66
N GLN A 376 -1.98 -28.49 -7.73
CA GLN A 376 -2.11 -29.07 -6.40
C GLN A 376 -2.68 -27.97 -5.49
N GLY A 377 -3.99 -28.00 -5.27
CA GLY A 377 -4.68 -27.12 -4.31
C GLY A 377 -4.65 -25.62 -4.63
N PRO A 378 -5.26 -24.77 -3.78
CA PRO A 378 -4.91 -23.34 -3.77
C PRO A 378 -3.39 -23.27 -3.64
N MET A 379 -2.74 -22.41 -4.44
CA MET A 379 -1.32 -22.12 -4.20
C MET A 379 -1.22 -21.75 -2.73
N ASP A 380 -0.44 -22.50 -1.95
CA ASP A 380 0.04 -21.95 -0.69
C ASP A 380 0.59 -20.57 -1.06
N PRO A 381 0.08 -19.48 -0.45
CA PRO A 381 0.71 -18.19 -0.63
C PRO A 381 2.20 -18.38 -0.32
N PRO A 382 3.12 -17.63 -0.95
CA PRO A 382 4.51 -17.63 -0.52
C PRO A 382 4.47 -17.56 1.00
N THR A 383 4.92 -18.65 1.63
CA THR A 383 4.71 -18.86 3.06
C THR A 383 5.19 -17.59 3.69
N VAL A 384 4.29 -16.90 4.42
CA VAL A 384 4.69 -15.83 5.32
C VAL A 384 5.89 -16.41 6.04
N SER A 385 7.09 -15.87 5.78
CA SER A 385 8.23 -16.12 6.63
C SER A 385 7.69 -15.88 8.02
N ARG A 386 7.50 -16.97 8.77
CA ARG A 386 6.99 -16.91 10.12
C ARG A 386 7.79 -15.80 10.79
N PHE A 387 7.11 -14.92 11.51
CA PHE A 387 7.72 -14.16 12.58
C PHE A 387 8.23 -15.18 13.64
N GLU A 388 9.24 -15.97 13.29
CA GLU A 388 10.04 -16.81 14.16
C GLU A 388 11.40 -16.14 14.23
N GLY A 389 11.47 -15.12 15.07
CA GLY A 389 12.64 -14.27 15.21
C GLY A 389 12.50 -13.20 16.29
N LEU A 390 11.68 -13.44 17.32
CA LEU A 390 11.73 -12.72 18.58
C LEU A 390 11.53 -13.73 19.70
N ASN A 391 12.62 -14.40 20.08
CA ASN A 391 12.79 -14.82 21.46
C ASN A 391 13.10 -13.55 22.26
N ILE A 392 12.08 -13.00 22.92
CA ILE A 392 12.20 -12.29 24.21
C ILE A 392 11.05 -12.77 25.08
#